data_AF-A0A9E5BCK3-F1
#
_entry.id   AF-A0A9E5BCK3-F1
#
_cell.length_a   1.000
_cell.length_b   1.000
_cell.length_c   1.000
_cell.angle_alpha   90.00
_cell.angle_beta   90.00
_cell.angle_gamma   90.00
#
_symmetry.space_group_name_H-M   'P 1'
#
loop_
_entity.id
_entity.type
_entity.pdbx_description
1 polymer ?
#
loop_
_entity_poly.entity_id
_entity_poly.type
_entity_poly.pdbx_seq_one_letter_code
_entity_poly.pdbx_strand_id
1 'polypeptide(L)' 'MNVAQVLAIVLLVAAAVIGIARVVRRSSLGDRAVALDALTAVITCALLIGASQADDGLMLDLAVLFGLMG' A
#
# COMPACT_ATOMS: atom_id res chain seq x y z
N MET A 1 2.32 -15.54 -11.46
CA MET A 1 3.29 -14.58 -10.87
C MET A 1 4.50 -14.43 -11.78
N ASN A 2 4.57 -13.29 -12.46
CA ASN A 2 5.74 -12.94 -13.28
C ASN A 2 6.83 -12.29 -12.41
N VAL A 3 8.09 -12.30 -12.87
CA VAL A 3 9.23 -11.71 -12.14
C VAL A 3 8.98 -10.26 -11.75
N ALA A 4 8.36 -9.48 -12.63
CA ALA A 4 8.00 -8.08 -12.36
C ALA A 4 7.02 -7.93 -11.18
N GLN A 5 6.02 -8.81 -11.06
CA GLN A 5 5.06 -8.78 -9.95
C GLN A 5 5.75 -9.13 -8.62
N VAL A 6 6.65 -10.11 -8.63
CA VAL A 6 7.44 -10.47 -7.43
C VAL A 6 8.27 -9.28 -6.98
N LEU A 7 8.99 -8.62 -7.91
CA LEU A 7 9.77 -7.43 -7.60
C LEU A 7 8.90 -6.28 -7.08
N ALA A 8 7.74 -6.06 -7.69
CA ALA A 8 6.80 -5.03 -7.25
C ALA A 8 6.30 -5.30 -5.82
N ILE A 9 5.92 -6.54 -5.49
CA ILE A 9 5.50 -6.90 -4.14
C ILE A 9 6.63 -6.70 -3.13
N VAL A 10 7.86 -7.11 -3.45
CA VAL A 10 9.03 -6.91 -2.57
C VAL A 10 9.27 -5.42 -2.31
N LEU A 11 9.17 -4.58 -3.35
CA LEU A 11 9.30 -3.13 -3.21
C LEU A 11 8.18 -2.52 -2.35
N LEU A 12 6.93 -2.96 -2.55
CA LEU A 12 5.79 -2.50 -1.75
C LEU A 12 5.92 -2.91 -0.28
N VAL A 13 6.40 -4.13 0.00
CA VAL A 13 6.69 -4.57 1.37
C VAL A 13 7.76 -3.69 2.00
N ALA A 14 8.85 -3.39 1.28
CA ALA A 14 9.88 -2.49 1.79
C ALA A 14 9.34 -1.07 2.05
N ALA A 15 8.52 -0.53 1.14
CA ALA A 15 7.87 0.76 1.30
C ALA A 15 6.93 0.80 2.51
N ALA A 16 6.13 -0.26 2.71
CA ALA A 16 5.23 -0.38 3.86
C ALA A 16 6.01 -0.40 5.19
N VAL A 17 7.12 -1.15 5.27
CA VAL A 17 7.98 -1.18 6.46
C VAL A 17 8.55 0.21 6.77
N ILE A 18 9.04 0.92 5.74
CA ILE A 18 9.57 2.29 5.90
C ILE A 18 8.46 3.26 6.35
N GLY A 19 7.27 3.16 5.76
CA GLY A 19 6.10 3.97 6.14
C GLY A 19 5.69 3.75 7.59
N ILE A 20 5.55 2.49 8.02
CA ILE A 20 5.25 2.14 9.42
C ILE A 20 6.33 2.68 10.36
N ALA A 21 7.60 2.52 10.01
CA ALA A 21 8.70 3.05 10.80
C ALA A 21 8.62 4.57 10.97
N ARG A 22 8.22 5.31 9.91
CA ARG A 22 7.99 6.76 10.00
C ARG A 22 6.80 7.13 10.89
N VAL A 23 5.67 6.43 10.77
CA VAL A 23 4.48 6.68 11.58
C VAL A 23 4.78 6.48 13.07
N VAL A 24 5.52 5.42 13.41
CA VAL A 24 5.86 5.07 14.80
C VAL A 24 6.93 6.02 15.38
N ARG A 25 7.87 6.50 14.57
CA ARG A 25 8.93 7.40 15.04
C ARG A 25 8.34 8.69 15.61
N ARG A 26 9.00 9.28 16.62
CA ARG A 26 8.64 10.61 17.12
C ARG A 26 8.85 11.63 16.01
N SER A 27 7.76 12.18 15.51
CA SER A 27 7.71 13.25 14.53
C SER A 27 6.46 14.11 14.79
N SER A 28 6.30 15.19 14.03
CA SER A 28 5.11 16.03 14.11
C SER A 28 3.85 15.24 13.70
N LEU A 29 2.68 15.70 14.16
CA LEU A 29 1.39 15.12 13.77
C LEU A 29 1.20 15.15 12.24
N GLY A 30 1.64 16.23 11.60
CA GLY A 30 1.56 16.38 10.14
C GLY A 30 2.42 15.37 9.38
N ASP A 31 3.66 15.14 9.81
CA ASP A 31 4.55 14.16 9.16
C ASP A 31 4.02 12.72 9.28
N ARG A 32 3.37 12.42 10.41
CA ARG A 32 2.69 11.13 10.60
C ARG A 32 1.46 10.98 9.70
N ALA A 33 0.68 12.04 9.52
CA ALA A 33 -0.48 12.03 8.64
C ALA A 33 -0.07 11.77 7.18
N VAL A 34 0.98 12.45 6.70
CA VAL A 34 1.54 12.22 5.36
C VAL A 34 2.11 10.81 5.22
N ALA A 35 2.77 10.28 6.26
CA ALA A 35 3.27 8.91 6.24
C ALA A 35 2.14 7.86 6.20
N LEU A 36 0.99 8.15 6.83
CA LEU A 36 -0.22 7.32 6.77
C LEU A 36 -0.87 7.36 5.38
N ASP A 37 -0.98 8.54 4.76
CA ASP A 37 -1.47 8.69 3.39
C ASP A 37 -0.56 7.97 2.37
N ALA A 38 0.76 8.07 2.53
CA ALA A 38 1.68 7.29 1.71
C ALA A 38 1.50 5.78 1.93
N LEU A 39 1.15 5.34 3.14
CA LEU A 39 0.93 3.93 3.46
C LEU A 39 -0.37 3.40 2.82
N THR A 40 -1.45 4.19 2.83
CA THR A 40 -2.71 3.81 2.16
C THR A 40 -2.48 3.64 0.66
N ALA A 41 -1.73 4.53 0.00
CA ALA A 41 -1.36 4.38 -1.40
C ALA A 41 -0.56 3.08 -1.69
N VAL A 42 0.37 2.71 -0.80
CA VAL A 42 1.14 1.45 -0.92
C VAL A 42 0.22 0.24 -0.80
N ILE A 43 -0.73 0.25 0.14
CA ILE A 43 -1.72 -0.82 0.33
C ILE A 43 -2.62 -0.94 -0.91
N THR A 44 -3.11 0.18 -1.45
CA THR A 44 -3.91 0.20 -2.68
C THR A 44 -3.15 -0.41 -3.85
N CYS A 45 -1.87 -0.08 -4.03
CA CYS A 45 -1.03 -0.70 -5.07
C CYS A 45 -0.91 -2.22 -4.87
N ALA A 46 -0.74 -2.68 -3.63
CA ALA A 46 -0.66 -4.12 -3.34
C ALA A 46 -1.98 -4.84 -3.65
N LEU A 47 -3.12 -4.23 -3.31
CA LEU A 47 -4.45 -4.76 -3.62
C LEU A 47 -4.69 -4.86 -5.12
N LEU A 48 -4.26 -3.87 -5.91
CA LEU A 48 -4.37 -3.91 -7.37
C LEU A 48 -3.54 -5.04 -7.99
N ILE A 49 -2.33 -5.28 -7.49
CA ILE A 49 -1.53 -6.43 -7.91
C ILE A 49 -2.23 -7.74 -7.52
N GLY A 50 -2.80 -7.81 -6.32
CA GLY A 50 -3.61 -8.95 -5.86
C GLY A 50 -4.82 -9.22 -6.74
N ALA A 51 -5.58 -8.17 -7.09
CA ALA A 51 -6.73 -8.25 -8.00
C ALA A 51 -6.34 -8.80 -9.37
N SER A 52 -5.19 -8.37 -9.91
CA SER A 52 -4.68 -8.87 -11.19
C SER A 52 -4.33 -10.36 -11.20
N GLN A 53 -4.22 -10.97 -10.03
CA GLN A 53 -3.83 -12.38 -9.85
C GLN A 53 -4.99 -13.29 -9.46
N ALA A 54 -5.99 -12.75 -8.75
CA ALA A 54 -7.10 -13.53 -8.22
C ALA A 54 -8.27 -13.72 -9.20
N ASP A 55 -8.29 -12.99 -10.33
CA ASP A 55 -9.45 -12.90 -11.25
C ASP A 55 -10.78 -12.63 -10.49
N ASP A 56 -10.69 -11.97 -9.33
CA ASP A 56 -11.79 -11.66 -8.42
C ASP A 56 -11.87 -10.14 -8.21
N GLY A 57 -13.09 -9.59 -8.37
CA GLY A 57 -13.38 -8.16 -8.24
C GLY A 57 -13.26 -7.63 -6.82
N LEU A 58 -13.30 -8.49 -5.80
CA LEU A 58 -13.27 -8.07 -4.40
C LEU A 58 -12.03 -7.22 -4.04
N MET A 59 -10.86 -7.62 -4.54
CA MET A 59 -9.59 -6.91 -4.30
C MET A 59 -9.59 -5.54 -4.99
N LEU A 60 -10.25 -5.41 -6.14
CA LEU A 60 -10.40 -4.15 -6.86
C LEU A 60 -11.34 -3.21 -6.11
N ASP A 61 -12.46 -3.72 -5.61
CA ASP A 61 -13.42 -2.93 -4.81
C ASP A 61 -12.76 -2.42 -3.52
N LEU A 62 -12.00 -3.27 -2.83
CA LEU A 62 -11.21 -2.87 -1.67
C LEU A 62 -10.17 -1.80 -2.02
N ALA A 63 -9.49 -1.92 -3.16
CA ALA A 63 -8.52 -0.92 -3.61
C ALA A 63 -9.18 0.45 -3.85
N VAL A 64 -10.38 0.46 -4.46
CA VAL A 64 -11.16 1.69 -4.68
C VAL A 64 -11.58 2.31 -3.34
N LEU A 65 -12.11 1.51 -2.41
CA LEU A 65 -12.51 2.00 -1.09
C LEU A 65 -11.33 2.59 -0.31
N PHE A 66 -10.18 1.91 -0.32
CA PHE A 66 -8.96 2.43 0.32
C PHE A 66 -8.48 3.72 -0.33
N GLY A 67 -8.54 3.82 -1.66
CA GLY A 67 -8.19 5.04 -2.39
C GLY A 67 -9.10 6.24 -2.10
N LEU A 68 -10.34 6.01 -1.64
CA LEU A 68 -11.26 7.08 -1.22
C LEU A 68 -11.07 7.51 0.24
N MET A 69 -10.39 6.69 1.06
CA MET A 69 -10.20 6.94 2.50
C MET A 69 -8.86 7.59 2.86
N GLY A 70 -7.84 7.44 2.00
CA GLY A 70 -6.56 8.14 2.13
C GLY A 70 -6.72 9.63 1.88
#